data_AF-A0A4V6DV09-F1
#
_entry.id   AF-A0A4V6DV09-F1
#
_cell.length_a   1.000
_cell.length_b   1.000
_cell.length_c   1.000
_cell.angle_alpha   90.00
_cell.angle_beta   90.00
_cell.angle_gamma   90.00
#
_symmetry.space_group_name_H-M   'P 1'
#
loop_
_entity.id
_entity.type
_entity.pdbx_description
1 polymer ?
#
loop_
_entity_poly.entity_id
_entity_poly.type
_entity_poly.pdbx_seq_one_letter_code
_entity_poly.pdbx_strand_id
1 'polypeptide(L)'
;MAPAAMAPHGAAGQLPLAPAANMLHTLATSIRPLPVSTGSASPFFDGSSQTAPPKCHSRPTHDGVSWKHRVSQVWDTVDSIWQPIQSKAGDILSTYGDDSTILDQDHIPEYVFKHAPYVHLYSGENFWPCDIADHLIHTTPHLNYTPIPSHFNLTVHNLSSLNEYGFYTYLQSDDNVESRPTWLAGTANIPSSSTAPQNTSTPNGHSSAPAVLLTIRKPNDVLDAFWFYFYSYNLGNKVGLRFGNHVGDWEHTLVRFTAGKPTHVFLSEHNAGEAYAWSAMEKSKDDKDRPITFSATGSHAMYATPGTHPYVLPWGLLQDQTDRGPLWDPTQNLYAYTYDLGKREIKADKRNPEAPVDWFGYRGHWGDRAYPLSDERQYRFAGQYHYVSGPLGPVYKNLARREVCQSRGRCRIRYWLPPDGEVKVWEGGDWEGGDGEEWDEGLEDSEL
;
A
#
# COMPACT_ATOMS: atom_id res chain seq x y z
N MET A 1 -41.40 22.39 48.24
CA MET A 1 -40.68 22.14 49.50
C MET A 1 -39.84 20.87 49.30
N ALA A 2 -38.52 21.02 49.19
CA ALA A 2 -37.59 19.89 49.41
C ALA A 2 -37.50 19.62 50.93
N PRO A 3 -37.06 18.42 51.35
CA PRO A 3 -35.64 18.28 51.75
C PRO A 3 -35.01 16.91 51.40
N ALA A 4 -33.72 16.92 51.02
CA ALA A 4 -32.53 16.41 51.75
C ALA A 4 -32.29 14.88 51.59
N ALA A 5 -31.24 14.38 50.93
CA ALA A 5 -29.79 14.52 51.15
C ALA A 5 -29.32 13.97 52.51
N MET A 6 -28.68 12.78 52.50
CA MET A 6 -27.66 12.35 53.46
C MET A 6 -26.74 11.27 52.84
N ALA A 7 -25.48 11.63 52.60
CA ALA A 7 -24.27 10.87 52.95
C ALA A 7 -23.63 11.66 54.13
N PRO A 8 -22.70 11.16 54.99
CA PRO A 8 -21.46 10.42 54.64
C PRO A 8 -20.89 9.46 55.74
N HIS A 9 -19.60 9.12 55.62
CA HIS A 9 -18.64 8.40 56.52
C HIS A 9 -18.30 6.96 56.07
N GLY A 10 -17.04 6.52 55.91
CA GLY A 10 -15.70 7.10 56.06
C GLY A 10 -14.69 6.15 55.35
N ALA A 11 -13.71 6.64 54.59
CA ALA A 11 -12.35 6.97 55.02
C ALA A 11 -11.51 5.79 55.55
N ALA A 12 -10.64 5.23 54.70
CA ALA A 12 -9.39 4.60 55.10
C ALA A 12 -8.33 4.70 53.98
N GLY A 13 -7.28 5.49 54.23
CA GLY A 13 -5.88 5.16 53.91
C GLY A 13 -5.37 5.31 52.47
N GLN A 14 -4.77 6.46 52.17
CA GLN A 14 -3.72 6.63 51.15
C GLN A 14 -2.41 5.95 51.62
N LEU A 15 -1.62 5.41 50.69
CA LEU A 15 -0.24 5.85 50.36
C LEU A 15 0.33 5.05 49.16
N PRO A 16 1.33 5.60 48.44
CA PRO A 16 1.64 5.31 47.04
C PRO A 16 2.80 4.31 46.88
N LEU A 17 2.84 3.62 45.73
CA LEU A 17 4.03 2.92 45.27
C LEU A 17 4.67 3.74 44.15
N ALA A 18 5.77 4.39 44.50
CA ALA A 18 6.74 5.00 43.59
C ALA A 18 7.92 4.02 43.37
N PRO A 19 8.77 4.24 42.36
CA PRO A 19 9.51 3.21 41.65
C PRO A 19 10.83 2.83 42.34
N ALA A 20 11.25 1.58 42.16
CA ALA A 20 12.57 1.12 42.56
C ALA A 20 13.60 1.43 41.47
N ALA A 21 14.63 2.20 41.83
CA ALA A 21 15.85 2.42 41.08
C ALA A 21 17.05 1.77 41.81
N ASN A 22 18.04 1.37 41.00
CA ASN A 22 19.44 1.01 41.31
C ASN A 22 19.74 -0.37 41.93
N MET A 23 20.41 -1.26 41.18
CA MET A 23 21.89 -1.28 41.05
C MET A 23 22.42 -2.45 40.18
N LEU A 24 23.11 -2.06 39.10
CA LEU A 24 24.44 -2.52 38.65
C LEU A 24 24.72 -4.00 38.32
N HIS A 25 25.07 -4.24 37.04
CA HIS A 25 26.42 -4.72 36.71
C HIS A 25 26.87 -4.20 35.33
N THR A 26 27.92 -3.39 35.37
CA THR A 26 28.76 -2.90 34.28
C THR A 26 29.63 -4.04 33.75
N LEU A 27 29.61 -4.26 32.43
CA LEU A 27 30.71 -4.90 31.70
C LEU A 27 31.19 -3.92 30.63
N ALA A 28 32.16 -3.11 31.03
CA ALA A 28 33.00 -2.36 30.11
C ALA A 28 34.21 -3.24 29.79
N THR A 29 34.32 -3.71 28.55
CA THR A 29 35.58 -4.21 28.00
C THR A 29 36.12 -3.18 27.02
N SER A 30 37.08 -2.41 27.52
CA SER A 30 38.04 -1.63 26.75
C SER A 30 38.99 -2.58 26.01
N ILE A 31 39.06 -2.47 24.69
CA ILE A 31 40.26 -2.89 23.94
C ILE A 31 40.69 -1.71 23.06
N ARG A 32 41.97 -1.39 23.21
CA ARG A 32 42.68 -0.21 22.74
C ARG A 32 42.95 -0.25 21.22
N PRO A 33 43.11 0.92 20.57
CA PRO A 33 43.75 1.02 19.26
C PRO A 33 45.28 1.02 19.39
N LEU A 34 45.97 0.34 18.45
CA LEU A 34 47.42 0.37 18.23
C LEU A 34 47.68 0.30 16.70
N PRO A 35 48.83 0.76 16.18
CA PRO A 35 49.18 2.16 15.97
C PRO A 35 49.52 2.48 14.51
N VAL A 36 49.54 3.78 14.19
CA VAL A 36 50.06 4.34 12.94
C VAL A 36 51.59 4.17 12.92
N SER A 37 52.11 3.55 11.86
CA SER A 37 53.55 3.47 11.56
C SER A 37 53.90 4.46 10.44
N THR A 38 54.66 5.48 10.82
CA THR A 38 55.39 6.38 9.92
C THR A 38 56.71 5.73 9.48
N GLY A 39 56.98 5.73 8.17
CA GLY A 39 58.25 5.27 7.60
C GLY A 39 58.63 6.09 6.37
N SER A 40 59.78 6.75 6.45
CA SER A 40 60.33 7.78 5.57
C SER A 40 60.99 7.26 4.28
N ALA A 41 61.28 8.21 3.39
CA ALA A 41 61.72 8.09 2.00
C ALA A 41 63.19 7.66 1.74
N SER A 42 63.40 7.07 0.54
CA SER A 42 64.49 7.31 -0.47
C SER A 42 65.92 6.72 -0.29
N PRO A 43 66.78 6.57 -1.35
CA PRO A 43 66.56 6.56 -2.83
C PRO A 43 67.52 5.68 -3.74
N PHE A 44 67.28 5.72 -5.07
CA PHE A 44 68.21 5.74 -6.26
C PHE A 44 68.85 4.48 -6.92
N PHE A 45 68.55 4.30 -8.23
CA PHE A 45 69.39 4.12 -9.47
C PHE A 45 68.73 3.12 -10.46
N ASP A 46 68.07 3.57 -11.55
CA ASP A 46 68.52 3.92 -12.93
C ASP A 46 68.96 2.75 -13.84
N GLY A 47 68.44 2.73 -15.08
CA GLY A 47 68.71 1.72 -16.10
C GLY A 47 67.75 1.78 -17.30
N SER A 48 67.96 2.74 -18.19
CA SER A 48 67.32 3.00 -19.49
C SER A 48 67.20 1.81 -20.47
N SER A 49 66.18 1.80 -21.35
CA SER A 49 66.33 1.73 -22.83
C SER A 49 65.05 1.31 -23.62
N GLN A 50 64.47 2.29 -24.32
CA GLN A 50 64.01 2.32 -25.73
C GLN A 50 63.15 1.19 -26.38
N THR A 51 61.93 1.62 -26.78
CA THR A 51 61.24 1.48 -28.10
C THR A 51 60.92 0.12 -28.73
N ALA A 52 59.61 -0.19 -28.85
CA ALA A 52 58.83 -0.39 -30.10
C ALA A 52 57.39 -0.89 -29.77
N PRO A 53 56.33 -0.52 -30.52
CA PRO A 53 54.95 -0.87 -30.16
C PRO A 53 54.53 -2.21 -30.79
N PRO A 54 53.91 -3.15 -30.05
CA PRO A 54 53.21 -4.27 -30.67
C PRO A 54 51.70 -4.14 -30.49
N LYS A 55 51.07 -3.81 -31.62
CA LYS A 55 49.92 -4.49 -32.24
C LYS A 55 48.69 -4.79 -31.37
N CYS A 56 47.58 -4.16 -31.80
CA CYS A 56 46.22 -4.62 -31.57
C CYS A 56 46.10 -6.14 -31.77
N HIS A 57 45.79 -6.85 -30.70
CA HIS A 57 45.25 -8.20 -30.77
C HIS A 57 43.94 -8.29 -29.98
N SER A 58 42.89 -8.54 -30.76
CA SER A 58 41.68 -9.32 -30.45
C SER A 58 41.00 -9.15 -29.09
N ARG A 59 39.78 -8.61 -29.17
CA ARG A 59 38.67 -8.72 -28.21
C ARG A 59 38.75 -9.96 -27.31
N PRO A 60 38.64 -9.80 -25.98
CA PRO A 60 37.94 -10.79 -25.19
C PRO A 60 36.48 -10.74 -25.62
N THR A 61 35.95 -11.87 -26.08
CA THR A 61 34.50 -12.08 -26.19
C THR A 61 33.94 -12.00 -24.78
N HIS A 62 33.55 -10.80 -24.36
CA HIS A 62 32.60 -10.65 -23.26
C HIS A 62 31.36 -11.42 -23.69
N ASP A 63 31.00 -12.45 -22.94
CA ASP A 63 29.78 -13.22 -23.15
C ASP A 63 28.61 -12.25 -23.16
N GLY A 64 28.19 -11.93 -24.38
CA GLY A 64 27.12 -11.02 -24.70
C GLY A 64 25.80 -11.68 -24.39
N VAL A 65 25.50 -11.85 -23.10
CA VAL A 65 24.11 -11.87 -22.67
C VAL A 65 23.59 -10.46 -22.91
N SER A 66 23.15 -10.24 -24.15
CA SER A 66 22.54 -9.00 -24.62
C SER A 66 21.59 -8.48 -23.56
N TRP A 67 21.57 -7.16 -23.34
CA TRP A 67 20.58 -6.53 -22.47
C TRP A 67 19.15 -7.03 -22.81
N LYS A 68 18.89 -7.37 -24.07
CA LYS A 68 17.62 -7.98 -24.53
C LYS A 68 17.32 -9.32 -23.87
N HIS A 69 18.34 -10.11 -23.54
CA HIS A 69 18.21 -11.43 -22.92
C HIS A 69 17.98 -11.32 -21.40
N ARG A 70 18.62 -10.36 -20.73
CA ARG A 70 18.31 -10.02 -19.32
C ARG A 70 16.93 -9.40 -19.19
N VAL A 71 16.57 -8.51 -20.12
CA VAL A 71 15.23 -7.93 -20.25
C VAL A 71 14.20 -9.02 -20.56
N SER A 72 14.49 -9.98 -21.46
CA SER A 72 13.61 -11.14 -21.73
C SER A 72 13.36 -11.98 -20.48
N GLN A 73 14.39 -12.30 -19.69
CA GLN A 73 14.20 -13.05 -18.44
C GLN A 73 13.38 -12.26 -17.42
N VAL A 74 13.57 -10.94 -17.33
CA VAL A 74 12.70 -10.04 -16.54
C VAL A 74 11.26 -10.07 -17.05
N TRP A 75 11.04 -10.04 -18.37
CA TRP A 75 9.71 -10.16 -18.96
C TRP A 75 9.07 -11.52 -18.70
N ASP A 76 9.86 -12.62 -18.71
CA ASP A 76 9.38 -13.97 -18.39
C ASP A 76 8.94 -14.09 -16.92
N THR A 77 9.61 -13.40 -15.98
CA THR A 77 9.22 -13.32 -14.56
C THR A 77 8.03 -12.38 -14.33
N VAL A 78 7.94 -11.29 -15.08
CA VAL A 78 6.77 -10.40 -15.09
C VAL A 78 5.57 -11.19 -15.62
N ASP A 79 5.71 -11.86 -16.77
CA ASP A 79 4.68 -12.72 -17.33
C ASP A 79 4.33 -13.88 -16.40
N SER A 80 5.27 -14.49 -15.66
CA SER A 80 4.94 -15.56 -14.70
C SER A 80 4.08 -15.08 -13.51
N ILE A 81 4.22 -13.83 -13.07
CA ILE A 81 3.31 -13.20 -12.09
C ILE A 81 1.96 -12.82 -12.74
N TRP A 82 1.97 -12.44 -14.02
CA TRP A 82 0.76 -12.09 -14.77
C TRP A 82 -0.07 -13.29 -15.22
N GLN A 83 0.54 -14.43 -15.57
CA GLN A 83 -0.13 -15.62 -16.09
C GLN A 83 -1.25 -16.12 -15.14
N PRO A 84 -1.07 -16.16 -13.80
CA PRO A 84 -2.14 -16.52 -12.88
C PRO A 84 -3.28 -15.48 -12.75
N ILE A 85 -3.02 -14.20 -13.04
CA ILE A 85 -4.06 -13.15 -13.11
C ILE A 85 -4.83 -13.29 -14.45
N GLN A 86 -4.10 -13.59 -15.54
CA GLN A 86 -4.62 -13.80 -16.89
C GLN A 86 -5.50 -15.05 -16.99
N SER A 87 -5.06 -16.17 -16.40
CA SER A 87 -5.80 -17.43 -16.43
C SER A 87 -7.18 -17.30 -15.78
N LYS A 88 -7.30 -16.53 -14.68
CA LYS A 88 -8.57 -16.34 -13.96
C LYS A 88 -9.62 -15.57 -14.75
N ALA A 89 -9.22 -14.53 -15.47
CA ALA A 89 -10.12 -13.79 -16.35
C ALA A 89 -10.60 -14.69 -17.50
N GLY A 90 -9.67 -15.43 -18.12
CA GLY A 90 -9.99 -16.44 -19.13
C GLY A 90 -10.90 -17.56 -18.61
N ASP A 91 -10.69 -18.04 -17.40
CA ASP A 91 -11.53 -19.07 -16.75
C ASP A 91 -12.95 -18.56 -16.47
N ILE A 92 -13.09 -17.31 -16.04
CA ILE A 92 -14.39 -16.67 -15.79
C ILE A 92 -15.12 -16.34 -17.10
N LEU A 93 -14.41 -16.09 -18.18
CA LEU A 93 -15.05 -15.85 -19.48
C LEU A 93 -15.38 -17.19 -20.18
N SER A 94 -14.52 -18.21 -20.07
CA SER A 94 -14.68 -19.52 -20.72
C SER A 94 -15.70 -20.44 -20.06
N THR A 95 -15.92 -20.33 -18.74
CA THR A 95 -16.93 -21.14 -18.03
C THR A 95 -18.37 -20.80 -18.48
N TYR A 96 -18.59 -19.70 -19.20
CA TYR A 96 -19.92 -19.08 -19.29
C TYR A 96 -20.51 -18.94 -20.71
N GLY A 97 -19.90 -19.51 -21.75
CA GLY A 97 -20.49 -19.57 -23.09
C GLY A 97 -20.61 -18.20 -23.78
N ASP A 98 -20.88 -18.22 -25.08
CA ASP A 98 -20.85 -17.09 -26.02
C ASP A 98 -21.95 -16.01 -25.80
N ASP A 99 -22.50 -15.88 -24.59
CA ASP A 99 -23.53 -14.90 -24.25
C ASP A 99 -22.91 -13.55 -23.90
N SER A 100 -22.19 -12.99 -24.89
CA SER A 100 -21.57 -11.66 -24.84
C SER A 100 -22.59 -10.52 -24.87
N THR A 101 -23.88 -10.80 -24.70
CA THR A 101 -24.96 -9.79 -24.80
C THR A 101 -25.18 -9.01 -23.49
N ILE A 102 -24.63 -9.46 -22.38
CA ILE A 102 -24.77 -8.80 -21.09
C ILE A 102 -23.46 -8.08 -20.80
N LEU A 103 -23.38 -6.77 -20.98
CA LEU A 103 -22.62 -5.80 -20.17
C LEU A 103 -22.74 -4.45 -20.89
N ASP A 104 -23.83 -3.71 -20.71
CA ASP A 104 -23.81 -2.27 -20.99
C ASP A 104 -22.84 -1.63 -19.98
N GLN A 105 -21.58 -1.53 -20.39
CA GLN A 105 -20.43 -1.18 -19.55
C GLN A 105 -20.33 0.32 -19.32
N ASP A 106 -21.13 1.15 -19.97
CA ASP A 106 -20.86 2.59 -20.00
C ASP A 106 -21.62 3.36 -18.90
N HIS A 107 -22.25 2.64 -17.96
CA HIS A 107 -22.94 3.26 -16.82
C HIS A 107 -22.87 2.42 -15.55
N ILE A 108 -22.41 3.07 -14.48
CA ILE A 108 -22.47 2.56 -13.11
C ILE A 108 -23.89 2.74 -12.56
N PRO A 109 -24.57 1.66 -12.14
CA PRO A 109 -25.92 1.73 -11.59
C PRO A 109 -26.00 2.60 -10.32
N GLU A 110 -27.11 3.30 -10.15
CA GLU A 110 -27.33 4.19 -9.01
C GLU A 110 -27.28 3.47 -7.65
N TYR A 111 -27.66 2.19 -7.61
CA TYR A 111 -27.56 1.40 -6.38
C TYR A 111 -26.10 1.28 -5.88
N VAL A 112 -25.08 1.44 -6.73
CA VAL A 112 -23.68 1.39 -6.29
C VAL A 112 -23.37 2.60 -5.40
N PHE A 113 -23.79 3.79 -5.82
CA PHE A 113 -23.61 5.03 -5.06
C PHE A 113 -24.47 5.06 -3.80
N LYS A 114 -25.72 4.59 -3.90
CA LYS A 114 -26.64 4.47 -2.76
C LYS A 114 -26.07 3.63 -1.62
N HIS A 115 -25.27 2.61 -1.93
CA HIS A 115 -24.69 1.68 -0.97
C HIS A 115 -23.18 1.89 -0.78
N ALA A 116 -22.66 3.06 -1.16
CA ALA A 116 -21.24 3.39 -1.02
C ALA A 116 -20.81 3.39 0.45
N PRO A 117 -19.60 2.90 0.77
CA PRO A 117 -19.09 2.95 2.13
C PRO A 117 -18.88 4.39 2.59
N TYR A 118 -19.12 4.63 3.87
CA TYR A 118 -18.52 5.71 4.62
C TYR A 118 -17.23 5.22 5.28
N VAL A 119 -16.23 6.09 5.34
CA VAL A 119 -14.94 5.77 5.96
C VAL A 119 -14.69 6.74 7.10
N HIS A 120 -14.60 6.25 8.34
CA HIS A 120 -13.98 7.04 9.40
C HIS A 120 -12.47 6.94 9.26
N LEU A 121 -11.82 8.09 9.10
CA LEU A 121 -10.37 8.21 9.21
C LEU A 121 -10.01 8.34 10.69
N TYR A 122 -8.87 7.80 11.09
CA TYR A 122 -8.44 7.84 12.48
C TYR A 122 -8.27 9.29 12.97
N SER A 123 -8.74 9.60 14.18
CA SER A 123 -8.75 10.98 14.71
C SER A 123 -7.35 11.59 14.90
N GLY A 124 -6.33 10.74 15.06
CA GLY A 124 -4.92 11.13 15.14
C GLY A 124 -4.12 10.88 13.86
N GLU A 125 -4.77 10.70 12.71
CA GLU A 125 -4.09 10.48 11.43
C GLU A 125 -3.18 11.66 11.06
N ASN A 126 -2.04 11.37 10.45
CA ASN A 126 -1.08 12.35 9.92
C ASN A 126 -0.87 12.21 8.41
N PHE A 127 -1.30 11.10 7.81
CA PHE A 127 -1.22 10.79 6.39
C PHE A 127 -2.65 10.61 5.85
N TRP A 128 -3.20 11.69 5.32
CA TRP A 128 -4.57 11.78 4.85
C TRP A 128 -4.69 11.30 3.39
N PRO A 129 -5.91 11.01 2.89
CA PRO A 129 -6.10 10.62 1.49
C PRO A 129 -5.44 11.60 0.51
N CYS A 130 -4.86 11.10 -0.58
CA CYS A 130 -4.14 11.89 -1.58
C CYS A 130 -4.67 11.68 -2.99
N ASP A 131 -4.42 12.66 -3.86
CA ASP A 131 -4.65 12.55 -5.29
C ASP A 131 -3.44 11.87 -5.96
N ILE A 132 -3.69 10.87 -6.78
CA ILE A 132 -2.65 10.18 -7.56
C ILE A 132 -1.95 11.12 -8.56
N ALA A 133 -2.62 12.14 -9.08
CA ALA A 133 -2.00 13.11 -9.98
C ALA A 133 -1.02 14.02 -9.22
N ASP A 134 -1.36 14.44 -8.01
CA ASP A 134 -0.49 15.23 -7.13
C ASP A 134 0.72 14.41 -6.67
N HIS A 135 0.51 13.13 -6.34
CA HIS A 135 1.59 12.19 -6.01
C HIS A 135 2.66 12.13 -7.12
N LEU A 136 2.24 12.07 -8.39
CA LEU A 136 3.16 11.99 -9.53
C LEU A 136 4.03 13.24 -9.71
N ILE A 137 3.61 14.41 -9.20
CA ILE A 137 4.40 15.65 -9.24
C ILE A 137 5.65 15.54 -8.36
N HIS A 138 5.62 14.68 -7.35
CA HIS A 138 6.65 14.53 -6.33
C HIS A 138 7.47 13.25 -6.47
N THR A 139 7.34 12.56 -7.60
CA THR A 139 8.04 11.30 -7.85
C THR A 139 8.75 11.29 -9.20
N THR A 140 9.93 10.70 -9.21
CA THR A 140 10.68 10.38 -10.44
C THR A 140 10.66 8.86 -10.67
N PRO A 141 10.33 8.40 -11.89
CA PRO A 141 10.36 6.98 -12.21
C PRO A 141 11.79 6.44 -12.17
N HIS A 142 11.99 5.32 -11.50
CA HIS A 142 13.24 4.60 -11.41
C HIS A 142 13.08 3.16 -11.89
N LEU A 143 14.04 2.66 -12.67
CA LEU A 143 14.22 1.24 -12.88
C LEU A 143 15.12 0.75 -11.74
N ASN A 144 14.54 0.03 -10.78
CA ASN A 144 15.18 -0.27 -9.52
C ASN A 144 15.64 1.01 -8.79
N TYR A 145 16.94 1.25 -8.67
CA TYR A 145 17.52 2.43 -8.01
C TYR A 145 18.05 3.47 -9.01
N THR A 146 17.83 3.26 -10.32
CA THR A 146 18.36 4.14 -11.37
C THR A 146 17.23 4.96 -11.98
N PRO A 147 17.31 6.31 -11.98
CA PRO A 147 16.30 7.16 -12.61
C PRO A 147 16.12 6.83 -14.09
N ILE A 148 14.89 6.92 -14.60
CA ILE A 148 14.55 6.74 -16.02
C ILE A 148 14.55 8.11 -16.72
N PRO A 149 15.61 8.50 -17.45
CA PRO A 149 15.76 9.86 -17.96
C PRO A 149 14.94 10.14 -19.23
N SER A 150 14.11 9.23 -19.70
CA SER A 150 13.27 9.43 -20.88
C SER A 150 11.86 9.94 -20.53
N HIS A 151 11.52 10.04 -19.24
CA HIS A 151 10.14 10.17 -18.76
C HIS A 151 9.98 11.28 -17.69
N PHE A 152 10.23 12.54 -18.07
CA PHE A 152 10.18 13.69 -17.15
C PHE A 152 8.80 14.36 -17.01
N ASN A 153 7.83 14.01 -17.86
CA ASN A 153 6.49 14.59 -17.89
C ASN A 153 5.43 13.49 -17.70
N LEU A 154 5.62 12.65 -16.68
CA LEU A 154 4.64 11.63 -16.35
C LEU A 154 3.43 12.26 -15.67
N THR A 155 2.27 11.80 -16.10
CA THR A 155 0.97 12.21 -15.61
C THR A 155 0.07 10.98 -15.59
N VAL A 156 -1.09 11.12 -14.99
CA VAL A 156 -2.15 10.10 -15.03
C VAL A 156 -2.63 9.73 -16.45
N HIS A 157 -2.23 10.49 -17.48
CA HIS A 157 -2.60 10.24 -18.90
C HIS A 157 -1.56 9.47 -19.71
N ASN A 158 -0.34 9.27 -19.19
CA ASN A 158 0.75 8.59 -19.92
C ASN A 158 1.63 7.70 -19.03
N LEU A 159 1.22 7.43 -17.80
CA LEU A 159 1.95 6.61 -16.83
C LEU A 159 2.20 5.18 -17.33
N SER A 160 1.30 4.62 -18.13
CA SER A 160 1.43 3.26 -18.67
C SER A 160 2.59 3.11 -19.66
N SER A 161 3.16 4.21 -20.17
CA SER A 161 4.38 4.19 -21.00
C SER A 161 5.56 3.52 -20.29
N LEU A 162 5.63 3.65 -18.96
CA LEU A 162 6.63 3.00 -18.11
C LEU A 162 6.57 1.48 -18.15
N ASN A 163 5.48 0.89 -18.64
CA ASN A 163 5.36 -0.56 -18.73
C ASN A 163 6.42 -1.19 -19.63
N GLU A 164 7.09 -0.44 -20.51
CA GLU A 164 8.24 -0.91 -21.29
C GLU A 164 9.44 -1.35 -20.42
N TYR A 165 9.51 -0.91 -19.16
CA TYR A 165 10.54 -1.29 -18.20
C TYR A 165 10.09 -2.42 -17.26
N GLY A 166 8.84 -2.87 -17.39
CA GLY A 166 8.27 -3.95 -16.59
C GLY A 166 8.02 -3.58 -15.13
N PHE A 167 7.91 -4.62 -14.30
CA PHE A 167 7.49 -4.54 -12.90
C PHE A 167 8.50 -3.85 -11.97
N TYR A 168 9.79 -3.86 -12.33
CA TYR A 168 10.87 -3.23 -11.54
C TYR A 168 10.92 -1.71 -11.68
N THR A 169 9.81 -1.09 -12.06
CA THR A 169 9.67 0.36 -12.15
C THR A 169 9.06 0.87 -10.85
N TYR A 170 9.66 1.91 -10.27
CA TYR A 170 9.31 2.49 -8.98
C TYR A 170 9.05 4.00 -9.15
N LEU A 171 7.94 4.50 -8.62
CA LEU A 171 7.66 5.94 -8.54
C LEU A 171 8.32 6.50 -7.27
N GLN A 172 9.63 6.71 -7.34
CA GLN A 172 10.43 7.08 -6.17
C GLN A 172 10.23 8.56 -5.81
N SER A 173 10.07 8.84 -4.52
CA SER A 173 10.00 10.19 -3.95
C SER A 173 11.23 11.01 -4.32
N ASP A 174 10.99 12.25 -4.76
CA ASP A 174 12.04 13.25 -5.00
C ASP A 174 12.59 13.85 -3.70
N ASP A 175 11.79 13.77 -2.62
CA ASP A 175 12.13 14.29 -1.30
C ASP A 175 12.62 13.20 -0.35
N ASN A 176 13.39 13.58 0.68
CA ASN A 176 13.67 12.69 1.79
C ASN A 176 12.40 12.47 2.63
N VAL A 177 11.84 11.27 2.55
CA VAL A 177 10.63 10.84 3.26
C VAL A 177 10.68 11.02 4.79
N GLU A 178 11.87 10.98 5.40
CA GLU A 178 12.03 11.18 6.85
C GLU A 178 11.89 12.65 7.27
N SER A 179 12.02 13.58 6.32
CA SER A 179 11.74 15.01 6.57
C SER A 179 10.25 15.33 6.62
N ARG A 180 9.38 14.34 6.32
CA ARG A 180 7.91 14.47 6.31
C ARG A 180 7.43 15.64 5.44
N PRO A 181 7.79 15.67 4.14
CA PRO A 181 7.29 16.70 3.23
C PRO A 181 5.76 16.73 3.20
N THR A 182 5.19 17.91 3.00
CA THR A 182 3.75 18.16 3.19
C THR A 182 2.86 17.36 2.26
N TRP A 183 3.34 17.00 1.07
CA TRP A 183 2.59 16.22 0.09
C TRP A 183 2.39 14.75 0.51
N LEU A 184 3.28 14.20 1.35
CA LEU A 184 3.08 12.88 1.96
C LEU A 184 1.94 12.93 2.98
N ALA A 185 1.81 14.05 3.70
CA ALA A 185 0.83 14.20 4.77
C ALA A 185 -0.60 14.39 4.24
N GLY A 186 -0.79 15.06 3.10
CA GLY A 186 -2.13 15.23 2.51
C GLY A 186 -3.10 16.09 3.35
N THR A 187 -2.60 16.96 4.24
CA THR A 187 -3.44 17.71 5.21
C THR A 187 -4.49 18.63 4.57
N ALA A 188 -4.31 19.02 3.31
CA ALA A 188 -5.32 19.75 2.54
C ALA A 188 -6.56 18.91 2.19
N ASN A 189 -6.48 17.59 2.34
CA ASN A 189 -7.49 16.60 1.98
C ASN A 189 -8.23 16.04 3.20
N ILE A 190 -8.05 16.63 4.39
CA ILE A 190 -8.83 16.27 5.57
C ILE A 190 -10.32 16.46 5.25
N PRO A 191 -11.18 15.45 5.45
CA PRO A 191 -12.61 15.58 5.19
C PRO A 191 -13.22 16.75 5.96
N SER A 192 -14.03 17.54 5.27
CA SER A 192 -14.79 18.64 5.87
C SER A 192 -15.69 18.15 7.01
N SER A 193 -15.79 18.94 8.06
CA SER A 193 -16.71 18.68 9.18
C SER A 193 -17.83 19.71 9.21
N SER A 194 -19.06 19.27 9.51
CA SER A 194 -20.22 20.14 9.70
C SER A 194 -20.07 21.16 10.84
N THR A 195 -19.05 21.02 11.69
CA THR A 195 -18.71 21.98 12.75
C THR A 195 -17.71 23.05 12.31
N ALA A 196 -17.17 22.99 11.08
CA ALA A 196 -16.31 24.03 10.54
C ALA A 196 -17.09 25.34 10.34
N PRO A 197 -16.46 26.52 10.47
CA PRO A 197 -17.15 27.80 10.31
C PRO A 197 -17.91 27.85 8.97
N GLN A 198 -19.21 28.20 9.05
CA GLN A 198 -20.25 28.19 8.00
C GLN A 198 -19.94 28.95 6.68
N ASN A 199 -18.71 29.41 6.46
CA ASN A 199 -18.31 30.17 5.29
C ASN A 199 -17.90 29.30 4.08
N THR A 200 -18.07 27.98 4.18
CA THR A 200 -17.80 27.04 3.08
C THR A 200 -19.06 26.24 2.78
N SER A 201 -19.52 26.26 1.54
CA SER A 201 -20.66 25.46 1.04
C SER A 201 -20.32 23.98 0.85
N THR A 202 -19.19 23.52 1.39
CA THR A 202 -18.69 22.16 1.23
C THR A 202 -19.53 21.20 2.09
N PRO A 203 -20.12 20.14 1.52
CA PRO A 203 -20.90 19.19 2.29
C PRO A 203 -20.02 18.45 3.30
N ASN A 204 -20.61 17.92 4.36
CA ASN A 204 -19.90 17.17 5.40
C ASN A 204 -19.26 15.90 4.83
N GLY A 205 -18.00 15.64 5.17
CA GLY A 205 -17.23 14.49 4.72
C GLY A 205 -16.64 14.60 3.32
N HIS A 206 -16.64 15.79 2.72
CA HIS A 206 -15.95 16.05 1.46
C HIS A 206 -14.44 16.12 1.66
N SER A 207 -13.67 15.35 0.88
CA SER A 207 -12.21 15.49 0.76
C SER A 207 -11.85 16.03 -0.64
N SER A 208 -10.83 16.87 -0.73
CA SER A 208 -10.28 17.33 -2.01
C SER A 208 -9.53 16.22 -2.76
N ALA A 209 -9.11 15.15 -2.07
CA ALA A 209 -8.57 13.97 -2.72
C ALA A 209 -9.70 13.07 -3.25
N PRO A 210 -9.64 12.62 -4.52
CA PRO A 210 -10.63 11.74 -5.08
C PRO A 210 -10.45 10.30 -4.58
N ALA A 211 -11.55 9.63 -4.24
CA ALA A 211 -11.57 8.16 -4.19
C ALA A 211 -11.60 7.59 -5.62
N VAL A 212 -11.31 6.29 -5.79
CA VAL A 212 -11.48 5.61 -7.08
C VAL A 212 -12.53 4.51 -6.97
N LEU A 213 -13.63 4.66 -7.71
CA LEU A 213 -14.64 3.63 -7.87
C LEU A 213 -14.39 2.84 -9.15
N LEU A 214 -14.22 1.52 -9.03
CA LEU A 214 -14.14 0.60 -10.16
C LEU A 214 -15.22 -0.46 -10.04
N THR A 215 -16.12 -0.52 -11.03
CA THR A 215 -17.16 -1.56 -11.06
C THR A 215 -16.87 -2.64 -12.08
N ILE A 216 -17.15 -3.87 -11.70
CA ILE A 216 -16.87 -5.07 -12.49
C ILE A 216 -18.14 -5.89 -12.52
N ARG A 217 -18.80 -5.90 -13.68
CA ARG A 217 -19.97 -6.75 -13.89
C ARG A 217 -19.53 -8.17 -14.23
N LYS A 218 -20.27 -9.14 -13.71
CA LYS A 218 -20.00 -10.57 -13.79
C LYS A 218 -21.30 -11.31 -14.15
N PRO A 219 -21.21 -12.55 -14.65
CA PRO A 219 -22.40 -13.38 -14.88
C PRO A 219 -23.27 -13.54 -13.62
N ASN A 220 -24.51 -14.00 -13.81
CA ASN A 220 -25.51 -14.19 -12.76
C ASN A 220 -25.90 -12.90 -12.03
N ASP A 221 -25.89 -11.78 -12.75
CA ASP A 221 -26.27 -10.46 -12.24
C ASP A 221 -25.44 -10.04 -11.01
N VAL A 222 -24.16 -10.39 -11.02
CA VAL A 222 -23.19 -10.00 -10.00
C VAL A 222 -22.47 -8.74 -10.45
N LEU A 223 -22.36 -7.76 -9.55
CA LEU A 223 -21.53 -6.57 -9.74
C LEU A 223 -20.63 -6.40 -8.53
N ASP A 224 -19.33 -6.30 -8.75
CA ASP A 224 -18.35 -5.95 -7.73
C ASP A 224 -18.00 -4.47 -7.86
N ALA A 225 -18.19 -3.69 -6.80
CA ALA A 225 -17.80 -2.29 -6.73
C ALA A 225 -16.61 -2.15 -5.78
N PHE A 226 -15.43 -1.91 -6.34
CA PHE A 226 -14.21 -1.60 -5.59
C PHE A 226 -14.12 -0.09 -5.36
N TRP A 227 -14.01 0.31 -4.11
CA TRP A 227 -13.73 1.66 -3.66
C TRP A 227 -12.28 1.70 -3.18
N PHE A 228 -11.38 2.17 -4.03
CA PHE A 228 -9.97 2.33 -3.71
C PHE A 228 -9.70 3.69 -3.08
N TYR A 229 -8.77 3.70 -2.14
CA TYR A 229 -8.29 4.85 -1.41
C TYR A 229 -6.78 4.92 -1.59
N PHE A 230 -6.29 6.09 -1.96
CA PHE A 230 -4.87 6.33 -2.16
C PHE A 230 -4.33 7.25 -1.08
N TYR A 231 -3.15 6.92 -0.56
CA TYR A 231 -2.39 7.77 0.35
C TYR A 231 -0.98 7.90 -0.22
N SER A 232 -0.36 9.07 -0.11
CA SER A 232 1.00 9.26 -0.61
C SER A 232 2.05 8.58 0.26
N TYR A 233 1.69 8.12 1.46
CA TYR A 233 2.61 7.49 2.38
C TYR A 233 1.88 6.56 3.35
N ASN A 234 2.40 5.36 3.55
CA ASN A 234 2.02 4.45 4.62
C ASN A 234 3.06 4.53 5.75
N LEU A 235 2.62 4.91 6.95
CA LEU A 235 3.38 4.79 8.18
C LEU A 235 3.15 3.42 8.80
N GLY A 236 4.12 2.51 8.61
CA GLY A 236 4.00 1.14 9.07
C GLY A 236 3.99 1.01 10.59
N ASN A 237 3.65 -0.17 11.11
CA ASN A 237 3.37 -0.37 12.53
C ASN A 237 4.61 -0.44 13.43
N LYS A 238 4.39 -0.24 14.74
CA LYS A 238 5.47 -0.11 15.74
C LYS A 238 5.42 -1.19 16.81
N VAL A 239 6.52 -1.92 16.99
CA VAL A 239 6.82 -2.81 18.13
C VAL A 239 8.18 -2.43 18.71
N GLY A 240 8.22 -1.34 19.48
CA GLY A 240 9.47 -0.69 19.87
C GLY A 240 10.12 0.06 18.71
N LEU A 241 10.49 -0.65 17.64
CA LEU A 241 10.90 -0.14 16.34
C LEU A 241 9.72 -0.11 15.36
N ARG A 242 9.82 0.67 14.27
CA ARG A 242 8.79 0.80 13.24
C ARG A 242 9.17 0.00 12.00
N PHE A 243 8.20 -0.65 11.36
CA PHE A 243 8.46 -1.47 10.18
C PHE A 243 7.37 -1.30 9.13
N GLY A 244 7.74 -1.49 7.86
CA GLY A 244 6.80 -1.49 6.75
C GLY A 244 6.40 -0.11 6.25
N ASN A 245 7.19 0.94 6.54
CA ASN A 245 6.96 2.24 5.93
C ASN A 245 7.16 2.15 4.41
N HIS A 246 6.35 2.88 3.65
CA HIS A 246 6.54 2.98 2.21
C HIS A 246 5.85 4.22 1.64
N VAL A 247 6.39 4.74 0.55
CA VAL A 247 5.76 5.79 -0.25
C VAL A 247 4.66 5.16 -1.09
N GLY A 248 3.56 5.90 -1.26
CA GLY A 248 2.32 5.45 -1.88
C GLY A 248 1.62 4.36 -1.07
N ASP A 249 0.30 4.27 -1.15
CA ASP A 249 -0.48 3.24 -0.49
C ASP A 249 -1.82 3.06 -1.19
N TRP A 250 -2.24 1.80 -1.36
CA TRP A 250 -3.49 1.44 -2.02
C TRP A 250 -4.30 0.50 -1.12
N GLU A 251 -5.31 1.07 -0.49
CA GLU A 251 -6.31 0.35 0.31
C GLU A 251 -7.66 0.35 -0.40
N HIS A 252 -8.55 -0.57 -0.04
CA HIS A 252 -9.87 -0.65 -0.67
C HIS A 252 -10.96 -1.31 0.17
N THR A 253 -12.18 -0.89 -0.10
CA THR A 253 -13.39 -1.63 0.24
C THR A 253 -14.03 -2.18 -1.03
N LEU A 254 -14.51 -3.43 -1.00
CA LEU A 254 -15.37 -3.96 -2.06
C LEU A 254 -16.78 -4.18 -1.54
N VAL A 255 -17.79 -3.67 -2.26
CA VAL A 255 -19.18 -4.04 -2.08
C VAL A 255 -19.62 -4.93 -3.25
N ARG A 256 -20.06 -6.16 -2.94
CA ARG A 256 -20.63 -7.08 -3.93
C ARG A 256 -22.14 -6.98 -3.97
N PHE A 257 -22.67 -6.87 -5.18
CA PHE A 257 -24.08 -6.87 -5.49
C PHE A 257 -24.49 -8.15 -6.22
N THR A 258 -25.70 -8.63 -5.95
CA THR A 258 -26.35 -9.70 -6.71
C THR A 258 -27.78 -9.26 -7.00
N ALA A 259 -28.16 -9.26 -8.27
CA ALA A 259 -29.44 -8.72 -8.71
C ALA A 259 -29.72 -7.30 -8.19
N GLY A 260 -28.69 -6.45 -8.24
CA GLY A 260 -28.73 -5.06 -7.79
C GLY A 260 -28.83 -4.83 -6.28
N LYS A 261 -28.77 -5.89 -5.46
CA LYS A 261 -28.81 -5.80 -3.99
C LYS A 261 -27.44 -6.07 -3.39
N PRO A 262 -26.96 -5.27 -2.42
CA PRO A 262 -25.69 -5.53 -1.78
C PRO A 262 -25.78 -6.80 -0.93
N THR A 263 -24.77 -7.67 -1.04
CA THR A 263 -24.75 -8.98 -0.37
C THR A 263 -23.54 -9.15 0.54
N HIS A 264 -22.38 -8.60 0.16
CA HIS A 264 -21.13 -8.75 0.90
C HIS A 264 -20.29 -7.48 0.85
N VAL A 265 -19.45 -7.32 1.86
CA VAL A 265 -18.39 -6.31 1.92
C VAL A 265 -17.06 -7.02 2.14
N PHE A 266 -16.02 -6.59 1.46
CA PHE A 266 -14.65 -6.98 1.77
C PHE A 266 -13.85 -5.73 2.13
N LEU A 267 -13.04 -5.82 3.18
CA LEU A 267 -12.19 -4.75 3.67
C LEU A 267 -10.75 -5.23 3.58
N SER A 268 -9.89 -4.47 2.89
CA SER A 268 -8.47 -4.84 2.78
C SER A 268 -7.73 -4.54 4.08
N GLU A 269 -6.88 -5.48 4.48
CA GLU A 269 -6.00 -5.35 5.64
C GLU A 269 -4.59 -5.72 5.18
N HIS A 270 -3.79 -4.70 4.85
CA HIS A 270 -2.47 -4.86 4.25
C HIS A 270 -2.54 -5.74 2.97
N ASN A 271 -1.82 -6.87 2.97
CA ASN A 271 -1.78 -7.81 1.84
C ASN A 271 -2.99 -8.77 1.79
N ALA A 272 -3.89 -8.70 2.78
CA ALA A 272 -5.04 -9.59 2.94
C ALA A 272 -6.32 -8.78 3.18
N GLY A 273 -7.18 -9.25 4.09
CA GLY A 273 -8.45 -8.61 4.41
C GLY A 273 -9.51 -9.61 4.84
N GLU A 274 -10.67 -9.06 5.21
CA GLU A 274 -11.81 -9.84 5.70
C GLU A 274 -13.09 -9.57 4.91
N ALA A 275 -13.92 -10.60 4.80
CA ALA A 275 -15.22 -10.53 4.16
C ALA A 275 -16.35 -10.60 5.19
N TYR A 276 -17.35 -9.75 5.00
CA TYR A 276 -18.53 -9.63 5.84
C TYR A 276 -19.79 -9.77 4.99
N ALA A 277 -20.82 -10.43 5.52
CA ALA A 277 -22.16 -10.33 4.97
C ALA A 277 -22.64 -8.87 5.08
N TRP A 278 -23.35 -8.37 4.08
CA TRP A 278 -23.84 -6.99 4.07
C TRP A 278 -24.64 -6.62 5.33
N SER A 279 -25.42 -7.57 5.83
CA SER A 279 -26.25 -7.44 7.03
C SER A 279 -25.46 -7.37 8.34
N ALA A 280 -24.19 -7.80 8.34
CA ALA A 280 -23.33 -7.75 9.52
C ALA A 280 -22.74 -6.35 9.75
N MET A 281 -22.56 -5.57 8.67
CA MET A 281 -21.91 -4.27 8.73
C MET A 281 -22.76 -3.22 9.45
N GLU A 282 -22.12 -2.42 10.31
CA GLU A 282 -22.72 -1.19 10.85
C GLU A 282 -23.16 -0.29 9.69
N LYS A 283 -24.35 0.34 9.82
CA LYS A 283 -24.86 1.32 8.87
C LYS A 283 -24.94 2.70 9.52
N SER A 284 -24.82 3.75 8.71
CA SER A 284 -25.01 5.11 9.19
C SER A 284 -26.42 5.28 9.79
N LYS A 285 -26.49 6.09 10.85
CA LYS A 285 -27.77 6.41 11.51
C LYS A 285 -28.67 7.24 10.60
N ASP A 286 -28.05 8.14 9.84
CA ASP A 286 -28.73 9.09 8.95
C ASP A 286 -28.97 8.49 7.56
N ASP A 287 -28.14 7.51 7.15
CA ASP A 287 -28.29 6.77 5.91
C ASP A 287 -28.09 5.26 6.14
N LYS A 288 -29.20 4.56 6.31
CA LYS A 288 -29.22 3.12 6.65
C LYS A 288 -28.77 2.22 5.49
N ASP A 289 -28.63 2.77 4.28
CA ASP A 289 -28.19 2.03 3.11
C ASP A 289 -26.66 2.08 2.94
N ARG A 290 -25.94 2.89 3.73
CA ARG A 290 -24.49 3.05 3.64
C ARG A 290 -23.75 2.40 4.82
N PRO A 291 -22.79 1.48 4.57
CA PRO A 291 -22.01 0.85 5.61
C PRO A 291 -20.96 1.81 6.14
N ILE A 292 -20.66 1.69 7.44
CA ILE A 292 -19.54 2.39 8.07
C ILE A 292 -18.33 1.45 8.09
N THR A 293 -17.19 1.99 7.71
CA THR A 293 -15.88 1.35 7.73
C THR A 293 -14.87 2.29 8.39
N PHE A 294 -13.72 1.75 8.80
CA PHE A 294 -12.71 2.48 9.55
C PHE A 294 -11.33 2.27 8.93
N SER A 295 -10.61 3.35 8.67
CA SER A 295 -9.23 3.31 8.21
C SER A 295 -8.28 3.38 9.40
N ALA A 296 -7.32 2.47 9.46
CA ALA A 296 -6.33 2.41 10.53
C ALA A 296 -5.30 3.53 10.43
N THR A 297 -4.77 3.95 11.58
CA THR A 297 -3.77 5.01 11.62
C THR A 297 -2.47 4.62 10.94
N GLY A 298 -2.04 5.41 9.96
CA GLY A 298 -0.77 5.28 9.26
C GLY A 298 -0.67 4.09 8.30
N SER A 299 -1.22 2.93 8.65
CA SER A 299 -1.25 1.74 7.80
C SER A 299 -2.44 1.68 6.86
N HIS A 300 -3.47 2.50 7.13
CA HIS A 300 -4.71 2.66 6.36
C HIS A 300 -5.55 1.39 6.11
N ALA A 301 -5.15 0.26 6.70
CA ALA A 301 -5.92 -0.97 6.66
C ALA A 301 -7.37 -0.72 7.09
N MET A 302 -8.29 -1.36 6.37
CA MET A 302 -9.72 -1.12 6.47
C MET A 302 -10.36 -2.14 7.42
N TYR A 303 -11.11 -1.64 8.40
CA TYR A 303 -11.76 -2.45 9.42
C TYR A 303 -13.26 -2.17 9.55
N ALA A 304 -13.99 -3.17 10.05
CA ALA A 304 -15.44 -3.09 10.22
C ALA A 304 -15.86 -2.47 11.57
N THR A 305 -14.95 -2.37 12.53
CA THR A 305 -15.17 -1.84 13.87
C THR A 305 -14.07 -0.84 14.26
N PRO A 306 -14.38 0.14 15.13
CA PRO A 306 -13.35 0.94 15.78
C PRO A 306 -12.60 0.10 16.83
N GLY A 307 -11.43 0.56 17.27
CA GLY A 307 -10.66 -0.06 18.32
C GLY A 307 -9.31 -0.62 17.84
N THR A 308 -8.78 -1.55 18.62
CA THR A 308 -7.48 -2.18 18.40
C THR A 308 -7.64 -3.48 17.62
N HIS A 309 -6.86 -3.63 16.55
CA HIS A 309 -6.89 -4.77 15.64
C HIS A 309 -5.51 -5.46 15.62
N PRO A 310 -5.25 -6.42 16.51
CA PRO A 310 -3.98 -7.13 16.56
C PRO A 310 -3.82 -8.16 15.43
N TYR A 311 -2.65 -8.17 14.77
CA TYR A 311 -2.29 -9.12 13.70
C TYR A 311 -0.81 -9.60 13.79
N VAL A 312 -0.46 -10.64 13.04
CA VAL A 312 0.58 -11.64 13.36
C VAL A 312 2.05 -11.15 13.49
N LEU A 313 2.62 -11.44 14.66
CA LEU A 313 3.89 -12.14 15.00
C LEU A 313 3.58 -12.98 16.29
N PRO A 314 4.41 -13.92 16.80
CA PRO A 314 4.10 -14.55 18.09
C PRO A 314 3.77 -13.47 19.13
N TRP A 315 2.68 -13.66 19.89
CA TRP A 315 2.17 -12.74 20.91
C TRP A 315 1.38 -11.49 20.44
N GLY A 316 1.02 -11.34 19.16
CA GLY A 316 0.13 -10.24 18.73
C GLY A 316 0.76 -8.85 18.87
N LEU A 317 2.06 -8.74 18.59
CA LEU A 317 2.86 -7.55 18.84
C LEU A 317 2.54 -6.37 17.91
N LEU A 318 2.06 -6.63 16.70
CA LEU A 318 1.62 -5.59 15.75
C LEU A 318 0.11 -5.41 15.88
N GLN A 319 -0.32 -4.15 15.93
CA GLN A 319 -1.72 -3.79 16.03
C GLN A 319 -2.00 -2.54 15.22
N ASP A 320 -3.11 -2.57 14.51
CA ASP A 320 -3.72 -1.36 13.97
C ASP A 320 -4.66 -0.73 14.99
N GLN A 321 -4.89 0.57 14.82
CA GLN A 321 -5.83 1.33 15.63
C GLN A 321 -6.77 2.12 14.73
N THR A 322 -8.06 2.04 15.04
CA THR A 322 -9.15 2.73 14.35
C THR A 322 -10.06 3.42 15.35
N ASP A 323 -10.73 4.49 14.95
CA ASP A 323 -11.74 5.18 15.77
C ASP A 323 -12.74 5.96 14.91
N ARG A 324 -13.66 6.68 15.56
CA ARG A 324 -14.66 7.53 14.90
C ARG A 324 -14.13 8.96 14.69
N GLY A 325 -12.94 9.10 14.11
CA GLY A 325 -12.40 10.37 13.67
C GLY A 325 -13.18 10.97 12.49
N PRO A 326 -12.56 11.86 11.68
CA PRO A 326 -13.25 12.52 10.57
C PRO A 326 -13.96 11.52 9.65
N LEU A 327 -15.24 11.78 9.38
CA LEU A 327 -16.04 10.96 8.46
C LEU A 327 -15.75 11.41 7.04
N TRP A 328 -15.26 10.52 6.19
CA TRP A 328 -15.10 10.72 4.76
C TRP A 328 -16.24 10.07 3.98
N ASP A 329 -16.77 10.81 3.01
CA ASP A 329 -17.72 10.35 2.02
C ASP A 329 -17.07 10.25 0.63
N PRO A 330 -16.64 9.04 0.21
CA PRO A 330 -16.04 8.81 -1.09
C PRO A 330 -16.91 9.20 -2.30
N THR A 331 -18.21 9.37 -2.14
CA THR A 331 -19.11 9.73 -3.26
C THR A 331 -19.07 11.21 -3.63
N GLN A 332 -18.50 12.06 -2.76
CA GLN A 332 -18.51 13.50 -2.95
C GLN A 332 -17.35 14.01 -3.83
N ASN A 333 -16.31 13.19 -4.01
CA ASN A 333 -15.21 13.44 -4.93
C ASN A 333 -14.57 12.11 -5.32
N LEU A 334 -14.72 11.69 -6.59
CA LEU A 334 -14.18 10.43 -7.06
C LEU A 334 -13.89 10.40 -8.55
N TYR A 335 -12.98 9.51 -8.92
CA TYR A 335 -12.91 8.94 -10.25
C TYR A 335 -13.71 7.64 -10.32
N ALA A 336 -14.75 7.61 -11.14
CA ALA A 336 -15.60 6.45 -11.35
C ALA A 336 -15.34 5.77 -12.70
N TYR A 337 -15.20 4.45 -12.68
CA TYR A 337 -14.87 3.63 -13.84
C TYR A 337 -15.65 2.31 -13.87
N THR A 338 -15.80 1.78 -15.08
CA THR A 338 -16.22 0.39 -15.32
C THR A 338 -15.03 -0.40 -15.87
N TYR A 339 -14.92 -1.68 -15.49
CA TYR A 339 -13.88 -2.58 -15.95
C TYR A 339 -14.43 -3.58 -16.96
N ASP A 340 -13.80 -3.66 -18.13
CA ASP A 340 -14.02 -4.73 -19.08
C ASP A 340 -13.08 -5.90 -18.75
N LEU A 341 -13.64 -7.02 -18.28
CA LEU A 341 -12.85 -8.22 -17.95
C LEU A 341 -12.14 -8.84 -19.16
N GLY A 342 -12.74 -8.76 -20.35
CA GLY A 342 -12.21 -9.36 -21.57
C GLY A 342 -11.09 -8.52 -22.18
N LYS A 343 -11.30 -7.20 -22.26
CA LYS A 343 -10.29 -6.24 -22.76
C LYS A 343 -9.25 -5.87 -21.72
N ARG A 344 -9.58 -6.04 -20.44
CA ARG A 344 -8.74 -5.69 -19.28
C ARG A 344 -8.46 -4.19 -19.18
N GLU A 345 -9.44 -3.39 -19.58
CA GLU A 345 -9.36 -1.94 -19.65
C GLU A 345 -10.43 -1.31 -18.76
N ILE A 346 -10.14 -0.13 -18.23
CA ILE A 346 -11.14 0.71 -17.58
C ILE A 346 -11.72 1.72 -18.56
N LYS A 347 -12.98 2.07 -18.36
CA LYS A 347 -13.65 3.18 -19.03
C LYS A 347 -14.20 4.15 -17.99
N ALA A 348 -14.09 5.45 -18.25
CA ALA A 348 -14.67 6.47 -17.40
C ALA A 348 -16.22 6.38 -17.41
N ASP A 349 -16.85 6.55 -16.25
CA ASP A 349 -18.31 6.64 -16.15
C ASP A 349 -18.80 7.98 -16.73
N LYS A 350 -20.06 8.00 -17.18
CA LYS A 350 -20.71 9.21 -17.71
C LYS A 350 -20.75 10.38 -16.72
N ARG A 351 -20.63 10.11 -15.41
CA ARG A 351 -20.56 11.15 -14.37
C ARG A 351 -19.25 11.95 -14.40
N ASN A 352 -18.18 11.40 -14.98
CA ASN A 352 -16.84 11.99 -15.02
C ASN A 352 -16.10 11.59 -16.32
N PRO A 353 -16.62 11.95 -17.50
CA PRO A 353 -16.15 11.43 -18.79
C PRO A 353 -14.69 11.80 -19.12
N GLU A 354 -14.16 12.87 -18.50
CA GLU A 354 -12.78 13.33 -18.67
C GLU A 354 -11.78 12.63 -17.74
N ALA A 355 -12.22 11.67 -16.93
CA ALA A 355 -11.35 11.00 -15.98
C ALA A 355 -10.27 10.16 -16.70
N PRO A 356 -8.99 10.29 -16.29
CA PRO A 356 -7.88 9.63 -16.95
C PRO A 356 -7.96 8.11 -16.79
N VAL A 357 -7.72 7.36 -17.87
CA VAL A 357 -7.75 5.89 -17.83
C VAL A 357 -6.38 5.24 -17.85
N ASP A 358 -5.35 5.96 -18.31
CA ASP A 358 -4.02 5.39 -18.58
C ASP A 358 -3.27 4.96 -17.31
N TRP A 359 -3.37 5.75 -16.22
CA TRP A 359 -2.75 5.45 -14.92
C TRP A 359 -3.05 4.04 -14.40
N PHE A 360 -4.27 3.52 -14.65
CA PHE A 360 -4.69 2.20 -14.18
C PHE A 360 -3.88 1.07 -14.84
N GLY A 361 -3.38 1.33 -16.06
CA GLY A 361 -2.55 0.40 -16.79
C GLY A 361 -1.10 0.31 -16.27
N TYR A 362 -0.67 1.19 -15.36
CA TYR A 362 0.69 1.17 -14.82
C TYR A 362 0.95 -0.09 -13.99
N ARG A 363 2.04 -0.79 -14.33
CA ARG A 363 2.38 -2.12 -13.81
C ARG A 363 3.46 -2.12 -12.73
N GLY A 364 4.10 -0.98 -12.48
CA GLY A 364 5.14 -0.86 -11.47
C GLY A 364 4.62 -0.56 -10.07
N HIS A 365 5.55 -0.20 -9.20
CA HIS A 365 5.33 0.15 -7.81
C HIS A 365 5.02 1.65 -7.66
N TRP A 366 3.94 1.93 -6.94
CA TRP A 366 3.53 3.27 -6.51
C TRP A 366 4.33 3.68 -5.29
N GLY A 367 5.61 4.02 -5.49
CA GLY A 367 6.51 4.44 -4.44
C GLY A 367 7.94 3.95 -4.65
N ASP A 368 8.80 4.30 -3.70
CA ASP A 368 10.21 3.94 -3.65
C ASP A 368 10.42 2.42 -3.70
N ARG A 369 11.58 2.00 -4.22
CA ARG A 369 12.12 0.67 -3.93
C ARG A 369 12.59 0.63 -2.47
N ALA A 370 12.42 -0.51 -1.80
CA ALA A 370 12.96 -0.72 -0.46
C ALA A 370 14.43 -0.27 -0.39
N TYR A 371 14.77 0.57 0.58
CA TYR A 371 16.13 1.11 0.68
C TYR A 371 17.15 0.00 0.98
N PRO A 372 18.38 0.09 0.43
CA PRO A 372 19.45 -0.82 0.80
C PRO A 372 19.82 -0.66 2.28
N LEU A 373 20.33 -1.71 2.92
CA LEU A 373 20.74 -1.67 4.34
C LEU A 373 21.88 -0.68 4.62
N SER A 374 22.59 -0.22 3.58
CA SER A 374 23.60 0.83 3.67
C SER A 374 23.01 2.24 3.77
N ASP A 375 21.73 2.42 3.46
CA ASP A 375 21.03 3.70 3.63
C ASP A 375 20.78 3.97 5.12
N GLU A 376 21.13 5.15 5.60
CA GLU A 376 21.00 5.53 7.02
C GLU A 376 19.55 5.49 7.54
N ARG A 377 18.58 5.62 6.62
CA ARG A 377 17.15 5.54 6.94
C ARG A 377 16.68 4.10 7.11
N GLN A 378 17.46 3.12 6.68
CA GLN A 378 17.06 1.72 6.65
C GLN A 378 17.63 0.94 7.84
N TYR A 379 16.80 0.09 8.42
CA TYR A 379 17.22 -0.96 9.33
C TYR A 379 16.36 -2.20 9.14
N ARG A 380 16.90 -3.35 9.58
CA ARG A 380 16.21 -4.64 9.55
C ARG A 380 16.32 -5.31 10.91
N PHE A 381 15.19 -5.80 11.41
CA PHE A 381 15.15 -6.58 12.64
C PHE A 381 14.16 -7.73 12.50
N ALA A 382 14.59 -8.95 12.84
CA ALA A 382 13.78 -10.17 12.73
C ALA A 382 13.09 -10.34 11.36
N GLY A 383 13.82 -10.04 10.28
CA GLY A 383 13.30 -10.12 8.90
C GLY A 383 12.36 -8.98 8.48
N GLN A 384 12.01 -8.07 9.40
CA GLN A 384 11.17 -6.89 9.11
C GLN A 384 12.04 -5.68 8.80
N TYR A 385 11.67 -4.92 7.78
CA TYR A 385 12.40 -3.74 7.30
C TYR A 385 11.72 -2.45 7.72
N HIS A 386 12.51 -1.41 8.00
CA HIS A 386 11.97 -0.08 8.30
C HIS A 386 11.19 0.47 7.11
N TYR A 387 11.81 0.44 5.93
CA TYR A 387 11.21 0.78 4.64
C TYR A 387 11.09 -0.45 3.74
N VAL A 388 9.91 -0.62 3.15
CA VAL A 388 9.62 -1.62 2.11
C VAL A 388 9.31 -0.89 0.80
N SER A 389 9.25 -1.64 -0.31
CA SER A 389 8.87 -1.05 -1.59
C SER A 389 7.42 -0.57 -1.56
N GLY A 390 7.11 0.53 -2.26
CA GLY A 390 5.72 0.98 -2.47
C GLY A 390 4.85 -0.12 -3.07
N PRO A 391 3.52 -0.11 -2.91
CA PRO A 391 2.66 -1.17 -3.38
C PRO A 391 2.51 -1.16 -4.90
N LEU A 392 2.03 -2.26 -5.44
CA LEU A 392 1.54 -2.28 -6.81
C LEU A 392 0.14 -1.65 -6.91
N GLY A 393 -0.22 -1.25 -8.12
CA GLY A 393 -1.50 -0.60 -8.38
C GLY A 393 -2.74 -1.50 -8.26
N PRO A 394 -3.94 -0.91 -8.36
CA PRO A 394 -5.23 -1.60 -8.21
C PRO A 394 -5.45 -2.82 -9.10
N VAL A 395 -4.81 -2.86 -10.28
CA VAL A 395 -4.91 -4.00 -11.23
C VAL A 395 -4.50 -5.34 -10.60
N TYR A 396 -3.65 -5.31 -9.57
CA TYR A 396 -3.16 -6.50 -8.87
C TYR A 396 -4.05 -6.97 -7.72
N LYS A 397 -5.14 -6.26 -7.40
CA LYS A 397 -6.03 -6.57 -6.26
C LYS A 397 -7.06 -7.67 -6.57
N ASN A 398 -6.68 -8.64 -7.41
CA ASN A 398 -7.49 -9.82 -7.80
C ASN A 398 -8.92 -9.43 -8.27
N LEU A 399 -9.01 -8.46 -9.19
CA LEU A 399 -10.27 -7.86 -9.65
C LEU A 399 -11.29 -8.87 -10.21
N ALA A 400 -10.78 -9.91 -10.87
CA ALA A 400 -11.58 -11.02 -11.39
C ALA A 400 -11.89 -12.10 -10.32
N ARG A 401 -11.87 -11.80 -9.01
CA ARG A 401 -12.17 -12.80 -7.97
C ARG A 401 -13.58 -13.40 -8.10
N ARG A 402 -13.70 -14.73 -8.05
CA ARG A 402 -15.00 -15.45 -8.09
C ARG A 402 -15.79 -15.22 -6.81
N GLU A 403 -15.16 -15.43 -5.67
CA GLU A 403 -15.71 -15.12 -4.34
C GLU A 403 -15.39 -13.67 -3.94
N VAL A 404 -16.02 -13.18 -2.88
CA VAL A 404 -15.78 -11.82 -2.35
C VAL A 404 -14.39 -11.71 -1.71
N CYS A 405 -13.81 -12.80 -1.21
CA CYS A 405 -12.49 -12.80 -0.58
C CYS A 405 -11.35 -12.63 -1.61
N GLN A 406 -10.26 -11.97 -1.21
CA GLN A 406 -9.09 -11.77 -2.06
C GLN A 406 -8.20 -13.02 -2.19
N SER A 407 -8.10 -13.84 -1.14
CA SER A 407 -7.17 -14.98 -1.07
C SER A 407 -7.66 -16.24 -1.81
N ARG A 408 -6.73 -17.14 -2.14
CA ARG A 408 -7.00 -18.41 -2.85
C ARG A 408 -7.54 -19.52 -1.93
N GLY A 409 -7.58 -19.29 -0.62
CA GLY A 409 -8.12 -20.22 0.35
C GLY A 409 -9.65 -20.26 0.40
N ARG A 410 -10.19 -21.02 1.35
CA ARG A 410 -11.64 -21.03 1.61
C ARG A 410 -12.10 -19.62 1.98
N CYS A 411 -12.97 -19.03 1.17
CA CYS A 411 -13.55 -17.72 1.48
C CYS A 411 -14.43 -17.84 2.74
N ARG A 412 -14.03 -17.15 3.81
CA ARG A 412 -14.75 -17.11 5.09
C ARG A 412 -15.49 -15.77 5.18
N ILE A 413 -16.82 -15.84 5.18
CA ILE A 413 -17.69 -14.67 5.33
C ILE A 413 -18.13 -14.59 6.79
N ARG A 414 -17.88 -13.45 7.43
CA ARG A 414 -18.38 -13.14 8.77
C ARG A 414 -19.82 -12.64 8.69
N TYR A 415 -20.68 -13.17 9.56
CA TYR A 415 -22.10 -12.77 9.65
C TYR A 415 -22.42 -11.88 10.87
N TRP A 416 -21.39 -11.52 11.64
CA TRP A 416 -21.42 -10.60 12.76
C TRP A 416 -20.09 -9.87 12.85
N LEU A 417 -20.08 -8.70 13.50
CA LEU A 417 -18.86 -7.95 13.76
C LEU A 417 -18.04 -8.63 14.86
N PRO A 418 -16.70 -8.63 14.75
CA PRO A 418 -15.84 -9.16 15.80
C PRO A 418 -15.99 -8.32 17.09
N PRO A 419 -15.86 -8.94 18.29
CA PRO A 419 -15.72 -8.18 19.52
C PRO A 419 -14.40 -7.40 19.53
N ASP A 420 -14.38 -6.30 20.29
CA ASP A 420 -13.18 -5.46 20.45
C ASP A 420 -11.98 -6.30 20.95
N GLY A 421 -10.84 -6.17 20.27
CA GLY A 421 -9.59 -6.87 20.63
C GLY A 421 -9.51 -8.34 20.21
N GLU A 422 -10.38 -8.83 19.31
CA GLU A 422 -10.23 -10.15 18.69
C GLU A 422 -8.86 -10.24 17.99
N VAL A 423 -8.03 -11.23 18.38
CA VAL A 423 -6.73 -11.48 17.76
C VAL A 423 -6.89 -12.35 16.52
N LYS A 424 -6.41 -11.85 15.39
CA LYS A 424 -6.40 -12.59 14.13
C LYS A 424 -5.13 -13.44 14.06
N VAL A 425 -5.32 -14.76 13.96
CA VAL A 425 -4.26 -15.67 13.50
C VAL A 425 -4.48 -15.87 12.01
N TRP A 426 -3.66 -15.24 11.18
CA TRP A 426 -3.61 -15.59 9.77
C TRP A 426 -3.12 -17.04 9.66
N GLU A 427 -4.04 -17.98 9.42
CA GLU A 427 -3.67 -19.32 8.94
C GLU A 427 -2.86 -19.08 7.68
N GLY A 428 -1.55 -19.34 7.73
CA GLY A 428 -0.58 -19.01 6.67
C GLY A 428 -1.15 -19.35 5.31
N GLY A 429 -1.62 -18.31 4.60
CA GLY A 429 -1.89 -18.44 3.19
C GLY A 429 -0.53 -18.54 2.53
N ASP A 430 -0.26 -19.65 1.86
CA ASP A 430 0.89 -19.81 0.99
C ASP A 430 0.97 -18.63 0.03
N TRP A 431 1.73 -17.64 0.44
CA TRP A 431 2.33 -16.63 -0.39
C TRP A 431 3.81 -16.85 -0.18
N GLU A 432 4.44 -17.39 -1.23
CA GLU A 432 5.76 -16.92 -1.62
C GLU A 432 5.67 -15.39 -1.52
N GLY A 433 6.19 -14.85 -0.42
CA GLY A 433 6.68 -13.50 -0.44
C GLY A 433 7.54 -13.39 -1.69
N GLY A 434 7.46 -12.26 -2.36
CA GLY A 434 8.59 -11.78 -3.14
C GLY A 434 9.79 -11.92 -2.22
N ASP A 435 10.46 -13.01 -2.47
CA ASP A 435 11.60 -13.52 -1.81
C ASP A 435 12.60 -12.39 -1.79
N GLY A 436 12.95 -11.97 -0.58
CA GLY A 436 14.33 -11.67 -0.31
C GLY A 436 15.16 -12.95 -0.49
N GLU A 437 15.14 -13.55 -1.68
CA GLU A 437 16.25 -14.34 -2.19
C GLU A 437 17.38 -13.33 -2.41
N GLU A 438 18.08 -13.09 -1.31
CA GLU A 438 19.53 -13.15 -1.21
C GLU A 438 20.23 -13.51 -2.53
N TRP A 439 20.35 -12.52 -3.43
CA TRP A 439 21.54 -12.44 -4.26
C TRP A 439 22.59 -11.74 -3.41
N ASP A 440 23.21 -12.55 -2.54
CA ASP A 440 24.52 -12.27 -1.97
C ASP A 440 25.50 -12.24 -3.16
N GLU A 441 25.57 -11.10 -3.86
CA GLU A 441 26.75 -10.81 -4.66
C GLU A 441 27.86 -10.49 -3.66
N GLY A 442 28.53 -11.57 -3.24
CA GLY A 442 29.84 -11.51 -2.63
C GLY A 442 30.75 -10.69 -3.53
N LEU A 443 30.90 -9.42 -3.20
CA LEU A 443 32.09 -8.66 -3.50
C LEU A 443 33.18 -9.19 -2.55
N GLU A 444 33.68 -10.39 -2.86
CA GLU A 444 34.98 -10.82 -2.36
C GLU A 444 36.02 -9.88 -2.93
N ASP A 445 36.71 -9.21 -2.01
CA ASP A 445 38.04 -8.67 -2.21
C ASP A 445 38.88 -9.64 -3.04
N SER A 446 39.24 -9.24 -4.25
CA SER A 446 40.44 -9.77 -4.89
C SER A 446 41.30 -8.60 -5.34
N GLU A 447 42.37 -8.42 -4.57
CA GLU A 447 43.58 -7.76 -4.98
C GLU A 447 43.97 -8.17 -6.40
N LEU A 448 44.12 -7.19 -7.31
CA LEU A 448 45.32 -6.92 -8.14
C LEU A 448 45.06 -5.79 -9.15
#